data_AF-A0A2A5Y1M4-F1
#
_entry.id   AF-A0A2A5Y1M4-F1
#
_cell.length_a   1.000
_cell.length_b   1.000
_cell.length_c   1.000
_cell.angle_alpha   90.00
_cell.angle_beta   90.00
_cell.angle_gamma   90.00
#
_symmetry.space_group_name_H-M   'P 1'
#
loop_
_entity.id
_entity.type
_entity.pdbx_description
1 polymer ?
#
loop_
_entity_poly.entity_id
_entity_poly.type
_entity_poly.pdbx_seq_one_letter_code
_entity_poly.pdbx_strand_id
1 'polypeptide(L)'
;MIKNSIITKYLIKENIFSFLIVFSFSCLLFISIDLIELIRRSSSKEVDFIILVKMAIFHIPTLFPLILPTVFLLSSMHTYMKLNKNNELTVLRASGFSIWSLVSPAILNVIIISFFYLLVFNPIFAVMNIKFKNYESIFFKGNSGLFAISETGLWLREKNESFEYVINSQHYSFKNKTLTNVKIFKFDHDNKFLERFDVENVKMKSDQLWQLENGFRLKINETPESFNQTFLEINLDANKIEKNFRPPETISFWGINDYIKNLEDSGFSVKKHQVYKNYLYSFPLILLSMVLLGCILSIKKERIKKNVIKIIYGILIGVIFHFLSDITKTLGQSGSLNIFLSVWSTPIIFNLLLISALIHLEDG
;
A
#
# COMPACT_ATOMS: atom_id res chain seq x y z
N MET A 1 16.82 -31.73 -7.52
CA MET A 1 15.79 -31.37 -6.52
C MET A 1 14.34 -31.42 -7.07
N ILE A 2 14.09 -32.03 -8.25
CA ILE A 2 12.74 -32.36 -8.75
C ILE A 2 12.82 -33.81 -9.21
N LYS A 3 12.49 -34.76 -8.33
CA LYS A 3 12.69 -36.20 -8.60
C LYS A 3 11.65 -36.75 -9.60
N ASN A 4 10.52 -36.05 -9.78
CA ASN A 4 9.49 -36.40 -10.77
C ASN A 4 8.68 -35.16 -11.20
N SER A 5 8.66 -34.86 -12.51
CA SER A 5 7.92 -33.73 -13.10
C SER A 5 6.40 -33.85 -12.93
N ILE A 6 5.88 -35.08 -12.84
CA ILE A 6 4.43 -35.33 -12.74
C ILE A 6 3.92 -34.92 -11.36
N ILE A 7 4.60 -35.36 -10.29
CA ILE A 7 4.20 -35.05 -8.91
C ILE A 7 4.33 -33.56 -8.62
N THR A 8 5.38 -32.91 -9.10
CA THR A 8 5.54 -31.46 -8.93
C THR A 8 4.45 -30.67 -9.63
N LYS A 9 4.10 -31.00 -10.88
CA LYS A 9 2.96 -30.39 -11.60
C LYS A 9 1.63 -30.62 -10.86
N TYR A 10 1.41 -31.82 -10.34
CA TYR A 10 0.23 -32.14 -9.54
C TYR A 10 0.14 -31.26 -8.29
N LEU A 11 1.20 -31.19 -7.49
CA LEU A 11 1.24 -30.36 -6.27
C LEU A 11 1.13 -28.86 -6.58
N ILE A 12 1.71 -28.37 -7.68
CA ILE A 12 1.53 -26.98 -8.13
C ILE A 12 0.05 -26.69 -8.38
N LYS A 13 -0.62 -27.56 -9.16
CA LYS A 13 -2.03 -27.42 -9.50
C LYS A 13 -2.91 -27.45 -8.26
N GLU A 14 -2.64 -28.36 -7.33
CA GLU A 14 -3.41 -28.50 -6.10
C GLU A 14 -3.26 -27.28 -5.18
N ASN A 15 -2.04 -26.75 -5.06
CA ASN A 15 -1.79 -25.50 -4.32
C ASN A 15 -2.48 -24.30 -4.97
N ILE A 16 -2.41 -24.15 -6.31
CA ILE A 16 -3.08 -23.06 -7.03
C ILE A 16 -4.60 -23.15 -6.88
N PHE A 17 -5.16 -24.36 -7.00
CA PHE A 17 -6.61 -24.56 -6.85
C PHE A 17 -7.08 -24.18 -5.43
N SER A 18 -6.37 -24.65 -4.41
CA SER A 18 -6.63 -24.28 -3.01
C SER A 18 -6.46 -22.78 -2.78
N PHE A 19 -5.44 -22.16 -3.38
CA PHE A 19 -5.23 -20.71 -3.34
C PHE A 19 -6.42 -19.97 -3.94
N LEU A 20 -6.89 -20.34 -5.13
CA LEU A 20 -8.01 -19.67 -5.80
C LEU A 20 -9.32 -19.78 -5.00
N ILE A 21 -9.61 -20.94 -4.40
CA ILE A 21 -10.79 -21.12 -3.54
C ILE A 21 -10.72 -20.19 -2.34
N VAL A 22 -9.62 -20.24 -1.59
CA VAL A 22 -9.45 -19.43 -0.38
C VAL A 22 -9.42 -17.94 -0.72
N PHE A 23 -8.71 -17.57 -1.79
CA PHE A 23 -8.63 -16.20 -2.28
C PHE A 23 -10.00 -15.65 -2.67
N SER A 24 -10.79 -16.40 -3.45
CA SER A 24 -12.13 -15.97 -3.86
C SER A 24 -13.06 -15.79 -2.66
N PHE A 25 -13.01 -16.70 -1.69
CA PHE A 25 -13.80 -16.58 -0.46
C PHE A 25 -13.37 -15.36 0.36
N SER A 26 -12.07 -15.16 0.56
CA SER A 26 -11.54 -13.99 1.27
C SER A 26 -11.89 -12.68 0.56
N CYS A 27 -11.75 -12.59 -0.76
CA CYS A 27 -12.13 -11.40 -1.50
C CYS A 27 -13.61 -11.07 -1.34
N LEU A 28 -14.50 -12.05 -1.45
CA LEU A 28 -15.94 -11.83 -1.26
C LEU A 28 -16.25 -11.31 0.15
N LEU A 29 -15.64 -11.89 1.17
CA LEU A 29 -15.81 -11.48 2.57
C LEU A 29 -15.34 -10.03 2.75
N PHE A 30 -14.12 -9.70 2.33
CA PHE A 30 -13.55 -8.38 2.54
C PHE A 30 -14.26 -7.28 1.74
N ILE A 31 -14.68 -7.56 0.50
CA ILE A 31 -15.50 -6.63 -0.29
C ILE A 31 -16.83 -6.36 0.41
N SER A 32 -17.44 -7.40 1.00
CA SER A 32 -18.70 -7.25 1.74
C SER A 32 -18.52 -6.37 2.98
N ILE A 33 -17.46 -6.60 3.77
CA ILE A 33 -17.14 -5.75 4.94
C ILE A 33 -16.89 -4.30 4.51
N ASP A 34 -16.10 -4.10 3.46
CA ASP A 34 -15.76 -2.75 2.98
C ASP A 34 -16.97 -1.99 2.45
N LEU A 35 -17.87 -2.69 1.74
CA LEU A 35 -19.13 -2.11 1.26
C LEU A 35 -20.05 -1.73 2.43
N ILE A 36 -20.15 -2.57 3.47
CA ILE A 36 -20.90 -2.23 4.69
C ILE A 36 -20.31 -0.98 5.35
N GLU A 37 -18.97 -0.87 5.43
CA GLU A 37 -18.30 0.30 6.00
C GLU A 37 -18.54 1.57 5.17
N LEU A 38 -18.52 1.47 3.83
CA LEU A 38 -18.83 2.60 2.94
C LEU A 38 -20.27 3.08 3.09
N ILE A 39 -21.24 2.16 3.19
CA ILE A 39 -22.65 2.48 3.47
C ILE A 39 -22.78 3.16 4.84
N ARG A 40 -22.12 2.61 5.87
CA ARG A 40 -22.14 3.18 7.22
C ARG A 40 -21.60 4.61 7.22
N ARG A 41 -20.47 4.85 6.53
CA ARG A 41 -19.86 6.18 6.38
C ARG A 41 -20.71 7.15 5.57
N SER A 42 -21.53 6.66 4.63
CA SER A 42 -22.40 7.50 3.80
C SER A 42 -23.77 7.75 4.45
N SER A 43 -24.09 7.13 5.59
CA SER A 43 -25.41 7.30 6.25
C SER A 43 -25.83 8.74 6.51
N SER A 44 -24.88 9.68 6.69
CA SER A 44 -25.14 11.11 6.87
C SER A 44 -24.99 11.95 5.58
N LYS A 45 -24.86 11.32 4.42
CA LYS A 45 -24.57 11.96 3.13
C LYS A 45 -25.44 11.38 2.01
N GLU A 46 -25.85 12.22 1.08
CA GLU A 46 -26.62 11.81 -0.11
C GLU A 46 -25.68 11.21 -1.18
N VAL A 47 -25.13 10.02 -0.91
CA VAL A 47 -24.28 9.30 -1.87
C VAL A 47 -25.06 8.13 -2.46
N ASP A 48 -25.18 8.11 -3.80
CA ASP A 48 -25.86 7.03 -4.52
C ASP A 48 -25.16 5.67 -4.31
N PHE A 49 -25.95 4.61 -4.17
CA PHE A 49 -25.48 3.25 -3.92
C PHE A 49 -24.54 2.75 -5.01
N ILE A 50 -24.79 3.09 -6.28
CA ILE A 50 -23.92 2.67 -7.39
C ILE A 50 -22.51 3.25 -7.25
N ILE A 51 -22.39 4.44 -6.66
CA ILE A 51 -21.11 5.10 -6.39
C ILE A 51 -20.38 4.34 -5.28
N LEU A 52 -21.09 3.91 -4.23
CA LEU A 52 -20.53 3.10 -3.15
C LEU A 52 -19.98 1.76 -3.66
N VAL A 53 -20.72 1.07 -4.54
CA VAL A 53 -20.25 -0.18 -5.17
C VAL A 53 -18.99 0.08 -6.00
N LYS A 54 -18.98 1.15 -6.80
CA LYS A 54 -17.80 1.53 -7.60
C LYS A 54 -16.59 1.86 -6.73
N MET A 55 -16.82 2.53 -5.60
CA MET A 55 -15.77 2.82 -4.61
C MET A 55 -15.23 1.54 -3.97
N ALA A 56 -16.09 0.59 -3.58
CA ALA A 56 -15.66 -0.70 -3.05
C ALA A 56 -14.75 -1.45 -4.05
N ILE A 57 -15.12 -1.45 -5.34
CA ILE A 57 -14.29 -2.05 -6.41
C ILE A 57 -12.93 -1.35 -6.51
N PHE A 58 -12.89 -0.01 -6.46
CA PHE A 58 -11.63 0.72 -6.49
C PHE A 58 -10.79 0.57 -5.21
N HIS A 59 -11.40 0.12 -4.11
CA HIS A 59 -10.72 -0.12 -2.85
C HIS A 59 -10.12 -1.54 -2.74
N ILE A 60 -10.60 -2.52 -3.51
CA ILE A 60 -10.02 -3.90 -3.57
C ILE A 60 -8.48 -3.92 -3.55
N PRO A 61 -7.78 -3.07 -4.32
CA PRO A 61 -6.32 -3.03 -4.33
C PRO A 61 -5.64 -2.69 -3.01
N THR A 62 -6.25 -1.85 -2.16
CA THR A 62 -5.68 -1.54 -0.84
C THR A 62 -5.74 -2.74 0.10
N LEU A 63 -6.75 -3.60 -0.09
CA LEU A 63 -6.99 -4.79 0.72
C LEU A 63 -6.09 -5.96 0.30
N PHE A 64 -5.59 -5.96 -0.94
CA PHE A 64 -4.82 -7.07 -1.49
C PHE A 64 -3.56 -7.42 -0.68
N PRO A 65 -2.66 -6.48 -0.33
CA PRO A 65 -1.46 -6.78 0.45
C PRO A 65 -1.76 -7.25 1.88
N LEU A 66 -2.94 -6.88 2.39
CA LEU A 66 -3.42 -7.29 3.71
C LEU A 66 -3.95 -8.73 3.68
N ILE A 67 -4.70 -9.10 2.63
CA ILE A 67 -5.39 -10.39 2.53
C ILE A 67 -4.44 -11.50 2.04
N LEU A 68 -3.54 -11.18 1.11
CA LEU A 68 -2.75 -12.18 0.39
C LEU A 68 -1.92 -13.10 1.32
N PRO A 69 -1.22 -12.61 2.35
CA PRO A 69 -0.44 -13.48 3.23
C PRO A 69 -1.34 -14.48 3.99
N THR A 70 -2.50 -14.04 4.49
CA THR A 70 -3.47 -14.94 5.14
C THR A 70 -4.02 -15.99 4.17
N VAL A 71 -4.27 -15.60 2.92
CA VAL A 71 -4.72 -16.54 1.87
C VAL A 71 -3.65 -17.59 1.59
N PHE A 72 -2.37 -17.22 1.48
CA PHE A 72 -1.27 -18.19 1.30
C PHE A 72 -1.14 -19.16 2.48
N LEU A 73 -1.28 -18.65 3.70
CA LEU A 73 -1.31 -19.48 4.90
C LEU A 73 -2.45 -20.51 4.85
N LEU A 74 -3.69 -20.06 4.68
CA LEU A 74 -4.86 -20.93 4.73
C LEU A 74 -4.93 -21.88 3.52
N SER A 75 -4.53 -21.45 2.33
CA SER A 75 -4.50 -22.30 1.12
C SER A 75 -3.43 -23.38 1.17
N SER A 76 -2.24 -23.08 1.71
CA SER A 76 -1.22 -24.10 1.95
C SER A 76 -1.72 -25.12 2.98
N MET A 77 -2.31 -24.66 4.10
CA MET A 77 -2.92 -25.57 5.09
C MET A 77 -4.00 -26.44 4.46
N HIS A 78 -4.89 -25.85 3.66
CA HIS A 78 -5.94 -26.58 2.96
C HIS A 78 -5.36 -27.67 2.05
N THR A 79 -4.34 -27.33 1.25
CA THR A 79 -3.67 -28.26 0.34
C THR A 79 -3.12 -29.47 1.07
N TYR A 80 -2.23 -29.28 2.07
CA TYR A 80 -1.59 -30.42 2.73
C TYR A 80 -2.55 -31.18 3.65
N MET A 81 -3.56 -30.52 4.23
CA MET A 81 -4.61 -31.24 4.97
C MET A 81 -5.45 -32.13 4.05
N LYS A 82 -5.75 -31.66 2.83
CA LYS A 82 -6.45 -32.47 1.81
C LYS A 82 -5.60 -33.66 1.37
N LEU A 83 -4.32 -33.44 1.06
CA LEU A 83 -3.37 -34.52 0.72
C LEU A 83 -3.24 -35.55 1.86
N ASN A 84 -3.20 -35.09 3.12
CA ASN A 84 -3.16 -35.98 4.28
C ASN A 84 -4.46 -36.76 4.48
N LYS A 85 -5.62 -36.15 4.22
CA LYS A 85 -6.93 -36.82 4.30
C LYS A 85 -7.02 -37.97 3.30
N ASN A 86 -6.44 -37.80 2.11
CA ASN A 86 -6.40 -38.81 1.05
C ASN A 86 -5.22 -39.80 1.16
N ASN A 87 -4.41 -39.73 2.23
CA ASN A 87 -3.17 -40.50 2.41
C ASN A 87 -2.08 -40.29 1.35
N GLU A 88 -2.23 -39.32 0.45
CA GLU A 88 -1.28 -39.05 -0.63
C GLU A 88 0.08 -38.62 -0.08
N LEU A 89 0.09 -37.78 0.95
CA LEU A 89 1.33 -37.28 1.54
C LEU A 89 2.12 -38.38 2.26
N THR A 90 1.42 -39.33 2.88
CA THR A 90 2.04 -40.51 3.52
C THR A 90 2.68 -41.43 2.47
N VAL A 91 2.00 -41.68 1.35
CA VAL A 91 2.53 -42.50 0.24
C VAL A 91 3.74 -41.83 -0.41
N LEU A 92 3.70 -40.52 -0.64
CA LEU A 92 4.83 -39.77 -1.18
C LEU A 92 6.06 -39.87 -0.26
N ARG A 93 5.89 -39.68 1.06
CA ARG A 93 6.98 -39.83 2.02
C ARG A 93 7.53 -41.26 2.07
N ALA A 94 6.67 -42.28 2.05
CA ALA A 94 7.09 -43.67 1.99
C ALA A 94 7.87 -44.01 0.71
N SER A 95 7.62 -43.28 -0.38
CA SER A 95 8.34 -43.40 -1.65
C SER A 95 9.67 -42.63 -1.68
N GLY A 96 10.13 -42.10 -0.53
CA GLY A 96 11.39 -41.39 -0.39
C GLY A 96 11.37 -39.93 -0.86
N PHE A 97 10.19 -39.29 -0.90
CA PHE A 97 10.11 -37.83 -1.11
C PHE A 97 10.40 -37.09 0.20
N SER A 98 11.39 -36.19 0.15
CA SER A 98 11.78 -35.29 1.24
C SER A 98 10.71 -34.24 1.51
N ILE A 99 10.72 -33.63 2.70
CA ILE A 99 9.77 -32.55 3.02
C ILE A 99 9.98 -31.36 2.08
N TRP A 100 11.24 -31.05 1.74
CA TRP A 100 11.57 -30.00 0.77
C TRP A 100 10.95 -30.23 -0.60
N SER A 101 10.89 -31.48 -1.06
CA SER A 101 10.27 -31.81 -2.35
C SER A 101 8.75 -31.59 -2.34
N LEU A 102 8.10 -31.75 -1.18
CA LEU A 102 6.68 -31.49 -0.99
C LEU A 102 6.35 -30.00 -0.87
N VAL A 103 7.26 -29.22 -0.26
CA VAL A 103 7.08 -27.77 -0.04
C VAL A 103 7.49 -26.92 -1.25
N SER A 104 8.50 -27.35 -2.02
CA SER A 104 9.01 -26.59 -3.17
C SER A 104 7.97 -26.17 -4.22
N PRO A 105 6.92 -26.95 -4.55
CA PRO A 105 5.83 -26.51 -5.43
C PRO A 105 5.08 -25.28 -4.90
N ALA A 106 4.85 -25.21 -3.58
CA ALA A 106 4.18 -24.08 -2.96
C ALA A 106 5.07 -22.83 -2.94
N ILE A 107 6.38 -23.00 -2.72
CA ILE A 107 7.37 -21.92 -2.84
C ILE A 107 7.40 -21.36 -4.28
N LEU A 108 7.37 -22.23 -5.29
CA LEU A 108 7.32 -21.80 -6.69
C LEU A 108 6.07 -20.97 -6.97
N ASN A 109 4.91 -21.35 -6.44
CA ASN A 109 3.68 -20.58 -6.56
C ASN A 109 3.79 -19.19 -5.91
N VAL A 110 4.45 -19.09 -4.75
CA VAL A 110 4.72 -17.79 -4.11
C VAL A 110 5.53 -16.89 -5.02
N ILE A 111 6.61 -17.41 -5.62
CA ILE A 111 7.47 -16.64 -6.51
C ILE A 111 6.67 -16.14 -7.72
N ILE A 112 5.91 -17.03 -8.37
CA ILE A 112 5.10 -16.70 -9.55
C ILE A 112 4.07 -15.62 -9.20
N ILE A 113 3.26 -15.85 -8.16
CA ILE A 113 2.17 -14.93 -7.78
C ILE A 113 2.73 -13.58 -7.31
N SER A 114 3.84 -13.57 -6.56
CA SER A 114 4.48 -12.32 -6.14
C SER A 114 4.99 -11.50 -7.32
N PHE A 115 5.57 -12.17 -8.31
CA PHE A 115 6.07 -11.52 -9.53
C PHE A 115 4.91 -10.90 -10.33
N PHE A 116 3.83 -11.65 -10.54
CA PHE A 116 2.61 -11.11 -11.16
C PHE A 116 2.02 -9.95 -10.35
N TYR A 117 2.01 -10.06 -9.02
CA TYR A 117 1.55 -9.00 -8.14
C TYR A 117 2.37 -7.71 -8.35
N LEU A 118 3.70 -7.78 -8.31
CA LEU A 118 4.55 -6.60 -8.42
C LEU A 118 4.54 -5.97 -9.81
N LEU A 119 4.61 -6.79 -10.87
CA LEU A 119 4.79 -6.27 -12.23
C LEU A 119 3.50 -5.90 -12.94
N VAL A 120 2.41 -6.66 -12.67
CA VAL A 120 1.14 -6.53 -13.41
C VAL A 120 0.06 -5.91 -12.52
N PHE A 121 -0.20 -6.51 -11.36
CA PHE A 121 -1.31 -6.04 -10.52
C PHE A 121 -1.01 -4.71 -9.84
N ASN A 122 0.21 -4.50 -9.32
CA ASN A 122 0.55 -3.29 -8.59
C ASN A 122 0.37 -1.99 -9.40
N PRO A 123 0.79 -1.90 -10.69
CA PRO A 123 0.48 -0.73 -11.52
C PRO A 123 -1.02 -0.47 -11.71
N ILE A 124 -1.82 -1.52 -11.93
CA ILE A 124 -3.28 -1.41 -12.05
C ILE A 124 -3.87 -0.91 -10.72
N PHE A 125 -3.39 -1.48 -9.63
CA PHE A 125 -3.79 -1.18 -8.26
C PHE A 125 -3.48 0.26 -7.86
N ALA A 126 -2.33 0.79 -8.28
CA ALA A 126 -1.98 2.20 -8.09
C ALA A 126 -3.03 3.13 -8.73
N VAL A 127 -3.42 2.87 -9.99
CA VAL A 127 -4.45 3.66 -10.69
C VAL A 127 -5.82 3.57 -10.01
N MET A 128 -6.21 2.38 -9.58
CA MET A 128 -7.46 2.17 -8.86
C MET A 128 -7.47 2.87 -7.49
N ASN A 129 -6.36 2.81 -6.74
CA ASN A 129 -6.20 3.52 -5.48
C ASN A 129 -6.34 5.04 -5.64
N ILE A 130 -5.81 5.60 -6.74
CA ILE A 130 -6.01 7.02 -7.09
C ILE A 130 -7.49 7.32 -7.31
N LYS A 131 -8.19 6.49 -8.10
CA LYS A 131 -9.63 6.66 -8.34
C LYS A 131 -10.42 6.56 -7.04
N PHE A 132 -10.12 5.60 -6.17
CA PHE A 132 -10.74 5.49 -4.86
C PHE A 132 -10.54 6.75 -4.02
N LYS A 133 -9.32 7.27 -3.93
CA LYS A 133 -9.01 8.48 -3.17
C LYS A 133 -9.70 9.73 -3.72
N ASN A 134 -9.80 9.85 -5.04
CA ASN A 134 -10.53 10.95 -5.67
C ASN A 134 -12.03 10.89 -5.33
N TYR A 135 -12.66 9.71 -5.43
CA TYR A 135 -14.06 9.53 -5.04
C TYR A 135 -14.26 9.77 -3.54
N GLU A 136 -13.35 9.28 -2.68
CA GLU A 136 -13.37 9.56 -1.24
C GLU A 136 -13.31 11.08 -0.95
N SER A 137 -12.49 11.84 -1.69
CA SER A 137 -12.37 13.29 -1.51
C SER A 137 -13.66 14.04 -1.86
N ILE A 138 -14.31 13.66 -2.97
CA ILE A 138 -15.53 14.30 -3.47
C ILE A 138 -16.72 14.00 -2.55
N PHE A 139 -16.94 12.72 -2.22
CA PHE A 139 -18.15 12.29 -1.53
C PHE A 139 -18.02 12.29 0.00
N PHE A 140 -16.80 12.18 0.56
CA PHE A 140 -16.60 12.02 2.01
C PHE A 140 -15.79 13.09 2.72
N LYS A 141 -14.89 13.83 2.06
CA LYS A 141 -13.96 14.73 2.77
C LYS A 141 -14.09 16.21 2.43
N GLY A 142 -14.92 16.59 1.46
CA GLY A 142 -15.07 17.98 1.04
C GLY A 142 -13.79 18.49 0.38
N ASN A 143 -13.67 18.28 -0.94
CA ASN A 143 -12.75 18.96 -1.87
C ASN A 143 -11.29 19.20 -1.44
N SER A 144 -10.66 18.22 -0.79
CA SER A 144 -9.19 18.12 -0.74
C SER A 144 -8.75 16.95 -1.62
N GLY A 145 -8.56 17.22 -2.92
CA GLY A 145 -7.96 16.26 -3.84
C GLY A 145 -6.51 15.93 -3.45
N LEU A 146 -5.96 14.84 -3.98
CA LEU A 146 -4.55 14.50 -3.75
C LEU A 146 -3.64 15.58 -4.36
N PHE A 147 -2.63 16.03 -3.61
CA PHE A 147 -1.62 16.93 -4.17
C PHE A 147 -0.66 16.16 -5.08
N ALA A 148 -0.36 16.75 -6.24
CA ALA A 148 0.50 16.15 -7.25
C ALA A 148 1.86 16.85 -7.27
N ILE A 149 2.93 16.07 -7.31
CA ILE A 149 4.29 16.57 -7.56
C ILE A 149 4.66 16.13 -8.97
N SER A 150 5.24 17.05 -9.73
CA SER A 150 5.69 16.84 -11.11
C SER A 150 7.13 17.34 -11.28
N GLU A 151 7.72 17.15 -12.47
CA GLU A 151 9.03 17.72 -12.81
C GLU A 151 9.06 19.26 -12.69
N THR A 152 7.90 19.92 -12.78
CA THR A 152 7.76 21.38 -12.61
C THR A 152 7.57 21.80 -11.15
N GLY A 153 7.76 20.89 -10.20
CA GLY A 153 7.65 21.12 -8.77
C GLY A 153 6.29 20.70 -8.17
N LEU A 154 5.99 21.28 -7.01
CA LEU A 154 4.81 21.03 -6.20
C LEU A 154 3.58 21.75 -6.77
N TRP A 155 2.49 21.02 -7.00
CA TRP A 155 1.19 21.60 -7.33
C TRP A 155 0.19 21.38 -6.21
N LEU A 156 -0.33 22.49 -5.68
CA LEU A 156 -1.35 22.53 -4.63
C LEU A 156 -2.62 23.16 -5.21
N ARG A 157 -3.76 22.69 -4.73
CA ARG A 157 -5.06 23.24 -5.08
C ARG A 157 -5.88 23.42 -3.82
N GLU A 158 -6.25 24.65 -3.52
CA GLU A 158 -7.07 24.99 -2.36
C GLU A 158 -8.35 25.67 -2.84
N LYS A 159 -9.49 25.18 -2.39
CA LYS A 159 -10.79 25.77 -2.72
C LYS A 159 -11.43 26.37 -1.46
N ASN A 160 -11.81 27.63 -1.55
CA ASN A 160 -12.56 28.33 -0.51
C ASN A 160 -14.01 28.61 -0.97
N GLU A 161 -14.86 29.17 -0.11
CA GLU A 161 -16.28 29.43 -0.42
C GLU A 161 -16.51 30.44 -1.56
N SER A 162 -15.51 31.23 -1.96
CA SER A 162 -15.64 32.24 -3.03
C SER A 162 -14.56 32.18 -4.11
N PHE A 163 -13.43 31.52 -3.85
CA PHE A 163 -12.28 31.52 -4.77
C PHE A 163 -11.56 30.18 -4.74
N GLU A 164 -10.84 29.89 -5.81
CA GLU A 164 -9.96 28.74 -5.92
C GLU A 164 -8.52 29.19 -6.19
N TYR A 165 -7.57 28.67 -5.42
CA TYR A 165 -6.15 28.88 -5.63
C TYR A 165 -5.50 27.62 -6.21
N VAL A 166 -4.78 27.80 -7.31
CA VAL A 166 -3.86 26.80 -7.87
C VAL A 166 -2.45 27.33 -7.65
N ILE A 167 -1.62 26.59 -6.91
CA ILE A 167 -0.29 27.02 -6.51
C ILE A 167 0.72 26.05 -7.11
N ASN A 168 1.68 26.59 -7.85
CA ASN A 168 2.88 25.89 -8.26
C ASN A 168 4.08 26.43 -7.47
N SER A 169 4.95 25.55 -6.99
CA SER A 169 6.19 25.91 -6.31
C SER A 169 7.31 25.02 -6.78
N GLN A 170 8.46 25.61 -7.11
CA GLN A 170 9.59 24.84 -7.60
C GLN A 170 10.23 24.00 -6.50
N HIS A 171 10.46 24.58 -5.31
CA HIS A 171 10.97 23.83 -4.15
C HIS A 171 10.17 24.13 -2.89
N TYR A 172 10.19 23.19 -1.95
CA TYR A 172 9.64 23.35 -0.61
C TYR A 172 10.65 22.90 0.43
N SER A 173 10.94 23.76 1.40
CA SER A 173 11.75 23.40 2.56
C SER A 173 10.85 23.04 3.73
N PHE A 174 10.77 21.75 4.04
CA PHE A 174 9.98 21.24 5.17
C PHE A 174 10.44 21.83 6.51
N LYS A 175 11.75 21.90 6.75
CA LYS A 175 12.32 22.38 8.02
C LYS A 175 11.99 23.85 8.29
N ASN A 176 11.93 24.66 7.24
CA ASN A 176 11.75 26.10 7.34
C ASN A 176 10.31 26.55 7.03
N LYS A 177 9.44 25.62 6.61
CA LYS A 177 8.07 25.89 6.12
C LYS A 177 8.04 26.99 5.04
N THR A 178 8.96 26.90 4.09
CA THR A 178 9.11 27.88 3.00
C THR A 178 8.94 27.25 1.64
N LEU A 179 8.20 27.91 0.76
CA LEU A 179 8.12 27.60 -0.67
C LEU A 179 8.99 28.59 -1.44
N THR A 180 9.67 28.15 -2.50
CA THR A 180 10.48 29.01 -3.36
C THR A 180 10.06 28.94 -4.82
N ASN A 181 10.17 30.06 -5.52
CA ASN A 181 9.69 30.28 -6.89
C ASN A 181 8.23 29.82 -7.04
N VAL A 182 7.35 30.54 -6.37
CA VAL A 182 5.93 30.22 -6.23
C VAL A 182 5.11 31.02 -7.23
N LYS A 183 4.25 30.33 -7.96
CA LYS A 183 3.20 30.91 -8.81
C LYS A 183 1.85 30.56 -8.22
N ILE A 184 1.08 31.57 -7.82
CA ILE A 184 -0.25 31.39 -7.24
C ILE A 184 -1.27 31.95 -8.23
N PHE A 185 -2.12 31.10 -8.77
CA PHE A 185 -3.22 31.48 -9.66
C PHE A 185 -4.51 31.49 -8.85
N LYS A 186 -5.28 32.56 -8.96
CA LYS A 186 -6.60 32.69 -8.34
C LYS A 186 -7.68 32.65 -9.40
N PHE A 187 -8.68 31.81 -9.17
CA PHE A 187 -9.84 31.65 -10.02
C PHE A 187 -11.12 31.91 -9.22
N ASP A 188 -12.16 32.36 -9.91
CA ASP A 188 -13.53 32.40 -9.42
C ASP A 188 -14.21 31.01 -9.56
N HIS A 189 -15.40 30.81 -8.99
CA HIS A 189 -16.16 29.56 -9.08
C HIS A 189 -16.53 29.15 -10.50
N ASP A 190 -16.66 30.12 -11.41
CA ASP A 190 -16.90 29.90 -12.84
C ASP A 190 -15.60 29.53 -13.62
N ASN A 191 -14.52 29.17 -12.92
CA ASN A 191 -13.18 28.93 -13.48
C ASN A 191 -12.60 30.12 -14.27
N LYS A 192 -13.08 31.35 -14.02
CA LYS A 192 -12.50 32.55 -14.60
C LYS A 192 -11.25 32.95 -13.82
N PHE A 193 -10.15 33.15 -14.53
CA PHE A 193 -8.91 33.66 -13.96
C PHE A 193 -9.11 35.08 -13.42
N LEU A 194 -8.65 35.34 -12.20
CA LEU A 194 -8.77 36.64 -11.53
C LEU A 194 -7.42 37.35 -11.43
N GLU A 195 -6.47 36.70 -10.76
CA GLU A 195 -5.14 37.25 -10.51
C GLU A 195 -4.10 36.15 -10.38
N ARG A 196 -2.83 36.51 -10.58
CA ARG A 196 -1.67 35.66 -10.38
C ARG A 196 -0.63 36.38 -9.53
N PHE A 197 -0.01 35.65 -8.62
CA PHE A 197 1.17 36.10 -7.89
C PHE A 197 2.38 35.29 -8.36
N ASP A 198 3.44 35.98 -8.76
CA ASP A 198 4.76 35.37 -9.02
C ASP A 198 5.70 35.83 -7.92
N VAL A 199 6.18 34.90 -7.08
CA VAL A 199 6.84 35.21 -5.81
C VAL A 199 8.11 34.37 -5.64
N GLU A 200 9.19 35.00 -5.20
CA GLU A 200 10.45 34.30 -4.95
C GLU A 200 10.37 33.39 -3.73
N ASN A 201 9.84 33.89 -2.60
CA ASN A 201 9.76 33.14 -1.35
C ASN A 201 8.39 33.29 -0.70
N VAL A 202 7.83 32.18 -0.21
CA VAL A 202 6.62 32.19 0.62
C VAL A 202 6.92 31.50 1.95
N LYS A 203 6.70 32.19 3.06
CA LYS A 203 6.81 31.66 4.43
C LYS A 203 5.43 31.39 5.00
N MET A 204 5.18 30.17 5.46
CA MET A 204 3.92 29.81 6.12
C MET A 204 4.00 30.23 7.59
N LYS A 205 3.39 31.37 7.95
CA LYS A 205 3.46 31.93 9.32
C LYS A 205 2.46 31.29 10.27
N SER A 206 1.27 30.93 9.78
CA SER A 206 0.23 30.24 10.55
C SER A 206 -0.57 29.31 9.64
N ASP A 207 -1.52 28.57 10.22
CA ASP A 207 -2.35 27.60 9.48
C ASP A 207 -3.22 28.22 8.38
N GLN A 208 -3.40 29.54 8.41
CA GLN A 208 -4.26 30.29 7.50
C GLN A 208 -3.57 31.47 6.81
N LEU A 209 -2.28 31.72 7.09
CA LEU A 209 -1.63 32.95 6.66
C LEU A 209 -0.25 32.70 6.07
N TRP A 210 -0.12 33.00 4.77
CA TRP A 210 1.12 32.92 4.02
C TRP A 210 1.72 34.31 3.86
N GLN A 211 3.00 34.44 4.16
CA GLN A 211 3.78 35.65 3.88
C GLN A 211 4.51 35.47 2.57
N LEU A 212 4.16 36.27 1.57
CA LEU A 212 4.80 36.33 0.26
C LEU A 212 5.88 37.40 0.30
N GLU A 213 7.09 37.05 -0.09
CA GLU A 213 8.27 37.91 -0.09
C GLU A 213 8.79 38.05 -1.52
N ASN A 214 8.98 39.29 -1.95
CA ASN A 214 9.50 39.70 -3.27
C ASN A 214 8.74 39.06 -4.43
N GLY A 215 7.73 39.76 -4.95
CA GLY A 215 6.94 39.24 -6.05
C GLY A 215 6.19 40.29 -6.84
N PHE A 216 5.49 39.81 -7.86
CA PHE A 216 4.62 40.60 -8.72
C PHE A 216 3.19 40.09 -8.61
N ARG A 217 2.25 41.02 -8.48
CA ARG A 217 0.82 40.76 -8.60
C ARG A 217 0.38 41.13 -10.02
N LEU A 218 -0.23 40.16 -10.70
CA LEU A 218 -0.67 40.25 -12.08
C LEU A 218 -2.19 40.11 -12.09
N LYS A 219 -2.89 41.12 -12.60
CA LYS A 219 -4.34 41.09 -12.83
C LYS A 219 -4.64 41.28 -14.30
N ILE A 220 -5.79 40.80 -14.75
CA ILE A 220 -6.24 40.99 -16.13
C ILE A 220 -6.37 42.49 -16.41
N ASN A 221 -5.79 42.96 -17.51
CA ASN A 221 -5.84 44.35 -17.98
C ASN A 221 -5.19 45.40 -17.05
N GLU A 222 -4.36 44.99 -16.09
CA GLU A 222 -3.60 45.88 -15.22
C GLU A 222 -2.09 45.66 -15.40
N THR A 223 -1.29 46.69 -15.13
CA THR A 223 0.17 46.55 -15.12
C THR A 223 0.63 45.74 -13.90
N PRO A 224 1.70 44.94 -14.02
CA PRO A 224 2.24 44.18 -12.88
C PRO A 224 2.59 45.10 -11.70
N GLU A 225 2.05 44.81 -10.53
CA GLU A 225 2.33 45.54 -9.29
C GLU A 225 3.40 44.77 -8.50
N SER A 226 4.57 45.38 -8.31
CA SER A 226 5.66 44.78 -7.51
C SER A 226 5.43 45.01 -6.02
N PHE A 227 5.67 43.99 -5.20
CA PHE A 227 5.64 44.09 -3.75
C PHE A 227 6.85 43.42 -3.10
N ASN A 228 7.33 44.02 -2.01
CA ASN A 228 8.39 43.42 -1.18
C ASN A 228 7.81 42.39 -0.22
N GLN A 229 6.64 42.67 0.36
CA GLN A 229 5.97 41.77 1.28
C GLN A 229 4.46 41.92 1.16
N THR A 230 3.75 40.80 1.14
CA THR A 230 2.28 40.74 1.15
C THR A 230 1.83 39.51 1.91
N PHE A 231 0.62 39.52 2.43
CA PHE A 231 0.02 38.37 3.11
C PHE A 231 -1.14 37.82 2.29
N LEU A 232 -1.23 36.49 2.19
CA LEU A 232 -2.32 35.78 1.57
C LEU A 232 -2.98 34.88 2.61
N GLU A 233 -4.28 35.05 2.77
CA GLU A 233 -5.09 34.16 3.61
C GLU A 233 -5.42 32.89 2.83
N ILE A 234 -4.79 31.79 3.23
CA ILE A 234 -5.00 30.48 2.62
C ILE A 234 -4.92 29.41 3.71
N ASN A 235 -5.94 28.54 3.75
CA ASN A 235 -6.11 27.53 4.79
C ASN A 235 -5.23 26.29 4.54
N LEU A 236 -3.94 26.49 4.24
CA LEU A 236 -3.05 25.46 3.76
C LEU A 236 -1.69 25.56 4.50
N ASP A 237 -1.54 24.79 5.58
CA ASP A 237 -0.28 24.70 6.34
C ASP A 237 0.65 23.59 5.80
N ALA A 238 1.91 23.65 6.20
CA ALA A 238 2.91 22.59 6.07
C ALA A 238 2.35 21.19 6.43
N ASN A 239 1.60 21.08 7.52
CA ASN A 239 1.00 19.81 7.94
C ASN A 239 -0.08 19.30 6.98
N LYS A 240 -0.85 20.20 6.36
CA LYS A 240 -1.89 19.84 5.36
C LYS A 240 -1.24 19.45 4.04
N ILE A 241 -0.19 20.15 3.61
CA ILE A 241 0.63 19.78 2.46
C ILE A 241 1.17 18.36 2.65
N GLU A 242 1.76 18.09 3.82
CA GLU A 242 2.32 16.78 4.13
C GLU A 242 1.28 15.65 4.13
N LYS A 243 0.12 15.89 4.76
CA LYS A 243 -0.95 14.88 4.88
C LYS A 243 -1.64 14.57 3.56
N ASN A 244 -1.68 15.53 2.63
CA ASN A 244 -2.37 15.41 1.34
C ASN A 244 -1.44 14.95 0.20
N PHE A 245 -0.16 14.66 0.48
CA PHE A 245 0.69 13.96 -0.47
C PHE A 245 0.12 12.58 -0.79
N ARG A 246 0.36 12.17 -2.04
CA ARG A 246 -0.06 10.86 -2.54
C ARG A 246 0.45 9.75 -1.61
N PRO A 247 -0.46 8.95 -1.02
CA PRO A 247 -0.07 7.77 -0.27
C PRO A 247 0.82 6.86 -1.15
N PRO A 248 1.86 6.22 -0.59
CA PRO A 248 2.76 5.36 -1.36
C PRO A 248 2.04 4.30 -2.21
N GLU A 249 0.92 3.79 -1.71
CA GLU A 249 0.09 2.76 -2.36
C GLU A 249 -0.60 3.24 -3.64
N THR A 250 -0.61 4.55 -3.91
CA THR A 250 -1.15 5.15 -5.13
C THR A 250 -0.10 5.28 -6.25
N ILE A 251 1.14 4.87 -5.99
CA ILE A 251 2.25 4.95 -6.92
C ILE A 251 2.59 3.53 -7.40
N SER A 252 2.74 3.38 -8.71
CA SER A 252 3.08 2.08 -9.28
C SER A 252 4.51 1.66 -8.95
N PHE A 253 4.75 0.35 -8.92
CA PHE A 253 6.06 -0.25 -8.72
C PHE A 253 7.12 0.31 -9.69
N TRP A 254 6.74 0.57 -10.95
CA TRP A 254 7.65 1.11 -11.96
C TRP A 254 7.98 2.60 -11.74
N GLY A 255 6.99 3.39 -11.32
CA GLY A 255 7.15 4.85 -11.13
C GLY A 255 7.66 5.26 -9.75
N ILE A 256 7.83 4.32 -8.80
CA ILE A 256 8.18 4.67 -7.42
C ILE A 256 9.56 5.31 -7.29
N ASN A 257 10.52 4.92 -8.13
CA ASN A 257 11.87 5.47 -8.09
C ASN A 257 11.89 6.93 -8.55
N ASP A 258 11.27 7.21 -9.69
CA ASP A 258 11.19 8.57 -10.23
C ASP A 258 10.40 9.48 -9.29
N TYR A 259 9.32 8.95 -8.67
CA TYR A 259 8.57 9.71 -7.68
C TYR A 259 9.39 10.03 -6.42
N ILE A 260 10.17 9.07 -5.91
CA ILE A 260 11.08 9.31 -4.78
C ILE A 260 12.13 10.36 -5.15
N LYS A 261 12.71 10.29 -6.35
CA LYS A 261 13.70 11.27 -6.81
C LYS A 261 13.07 12.68 -6.90
N ASN A 262 11.89 12.79 -7.50
CA ASN A 262 11.19 14.07 -7.61
C ASN A 262 10.81 14.65 -6.24
N LEU A 263 10.45 13.80 -5.26
CA LEU A 263 10.23 14.23 -3.88
C LEU A 263 11.51 14.78 -3.24
N GLU A 264 12.63 14.08 -3.43
CA GLU A 264 13.94 14.47 -2.89
C GLU A 264 14.43 15.79 -3.51
N ASP A 265 14.37 15.92 -4.83
CA ASP A 265 14.73 17.13 -5.58
C ASP A 265 13.84 18.34 -5.19
N SER A 266 12.60 18.07 -4.80
CA SER A 266 11.67 19.08 -4.32
C SER A 266 11.84 19.44 -2.83
N GLY A 267 12.74 18.76 -2.10
CA GLY A 267 13.05 19.03 -0.69
C GLY A 267 12.16 18.31 0.33
N PHE A 268 11.39 17.29 -0.08
CA PHE A 268 10.47 16.56 0.77
C PHE A 268 11.09 15.32 1.43
N SER A 269 10.50 14.90 2.55
CA SER A 269 10.83 13.62 3.19
C SER A 269 10.37 12.45 2.33
N VAL A 270 11.33 11.61 1.93
CA VAL A 270 11.09 10.39 1.13
C VAL A 270 10.93 9.12 1.97
N LYS A 271 11.06 9.20 3.30
CA LYS A 271 11.15 8.03 4.18
C LYS A 271 9.97 7.07 4.02
N LYS A 272 8.74 7.59 3.99
CA LYS A 272 7.53 6.78 3.87
C LYS A 272 7.50 5.99 2.56
N HIS A 273 7.89 6.62 1.46
CA HIS A 273 7.95 6.02 0.12
C HIS A 273 9.12 5.04 -0.01
N GLN A 274 10.27 5.33 0.59
CA GLN A 274 11.41 4.40 0.64
C GLN A 274 11.10 3.14 1.46
N VAL A 275 10.41 3.27 2.59
CA VAL A 275 9.93 2.12 3.39
C VAL A 275 8.92 1.31 2.57
N TYR A 276 7.97 1.95 1.90
CA TYR A 276 7.00 1.26 1.05
C TYR A 276 7.66 0.53 -0.13
N LYS A 277 8.64 1.15 -0.79
CA LYS A 277 9.46 0.50 -1.84
C LYS A 277 10.14 -0.76 -1.31
N ASN A 278 10.79 -0.67 -0.15
CA ASN A 278 11.41 -1.84 0.48
C ASN A 278 10.38 -2.92 0.84
N TYR A 279 9.19 -2.51 1.29
CA TYR A 279 8.09 -3.43 1.60
C TYR A 279 7.60 -4.18 0.36
N LEU A 280 7.51 -3.53 -0.80
CA LEU A 280 7.20 -4.20 -2.07
C LEU A 280 8.24 -5.28 -2.41
N TYR A 281 9.53 -5.01 -2.19
CA TYR A 281 10.59 -6.00 -2.42
C TYR A 281 10.62 -7.13 -1.39
N SER A 282 10.26 -6.88 -0.14
CA SER A 282 10.19 -7.91 0.90
C SER A 282 8.90 -8.73 0.84
N PHE A 283 7.90 -8.29 0.08
CA PHE A 283 6.59 -8.94 -0.03
C PHE A 283 6.65 -10.43 -0.40
N PRO A 284 7.47 -10.89 -1.37
CA PRO A 284 7.62 -12.33 -1.64
C PRO A 284 8.11 -13.13 -0.41
N LEU A 285 8.96 -12.53 0.42
CA LEU A 285 9.50 -13.14 1.63
C LEU A 285 8.43 -13.25 2.73
N ILE A 286 7.51 -12.28 2.79
CA ILE A 286 6.32 -12.33 3.66
C ILE A 286 5.38 -13.47 3.24
N LEU A 287 5.11 -13.61 1.94
CA LEU A 287 4.26 -14.69 1.43
C LEU A 287 4.91 -16.06 1.64
N LEU A 288 6.24 -16.15 1.49
CA LEU A 288 7.00 -17.35 1.79
C LEU A 288 6.82 -17.79 3.25
N SER A 289 6.90 -16.84 4.19
CA SER A 289 6.65 -17.11 5.61
C SER A 289 5.30 -17.81 5.83
N MET A 290 4.26 -17.30 5.18
CA MET A 290 2.90 -17.82 5.35
C MET A 290 2.74 -19.22 4.77
N VAL A 291 3.36 -19.48 3.62
CA VAL A 291 3.39 -20.83 3.05
C VAL A 291 4.15 -21.79 3.95
N LEU A 292 5.35 -21.43 4.43
CA LEU A 292 6.14 -22.29 5.31
C LEU A 292 5.41 -22.59 6.63
N LEU A 293 4.81 -21.57 7.25
CA LEU A 293 3.99 -21.72 8.45
C LEU A 293 2.82 -22.67 8.19
N GLY A 294 2.10 -22.48 7.09
CA GLY A 294 0.99 -23.34 6.73
C GLY A 294 1.42 -24.78 6.48
N CYS A 295 2.54 -25.00 5.78
CA CYS A 295 3.15 -26.32 5.59
C CYS A 295 3.43 -27.01 6.92
N ILE A 296 4.18 -26.35 7.83
CA ILE A 296 4.59 -26.91 9.13
C ILE A 296 3.39 -27.37 9.95
N LEU A 297 2.32 -26.56 9.97
CA LEU A 297 1.11 -26.89 10.72
C LEU A 297 0.28 -28.01 10.08
N SER A 298 0.36 -28.20 8.77
CA SER A 298 -0.55 -29.11 8.03
C SER A 298 0.10 -30.39 7.52
N ILE A 299 1.43 -30.50 7.48
CA ILE A 299 2.13 -31.64 6.88
C ILE A 299 1.99 -32.94 7.68
N LYS A 300 1.86 -32.87 9.00
CA LYS A 300 1.65 -34.05 9.87
C LYS A 300 0.18 -34.44 9.90
N LYS A 301 -0.11 -35.70 9.53
CA LYS A 301 -1.46 -36.29 9.60
C LYS A 301 -1.95 -36.35 11.04
N GLU A 302 -3.10 -35.75 11.30
CA GLU A 302 -3.71 -35.66 12.64
C GLU A 302 -5.23 -35.79 12.57
N ARG A 303 -5.86 -36.02 13.72
CA ARG A 303 -7.34 -36.08 13.84
C ARG A 303 -7.96 -34.72 13.51
N ILE A 304 -9.20 -34.72 12.99
CA ILE A 304 -9.94 -33.52 12.57
C ILE A 304 -9.93 -32.43 13.66
N LYS A 305 -10.22 -32.78 14.92
CA LYS A 305 -10.22 -31.83 16.05
C LYS A 305 -8.87 -31.11 16.21
N LYS A 306 -7.76 -31.83 16.05
CA LYS A 306 -6.42 -31.23 16.13
C LYS A 306 -6.13 -30.35 14.92
N ASN A 307 -6.57 -30.72 13.71
CA ASN A 307 -6.39 -29.89 12.52
C ASN A 307 -7.09 -28.53 12.66
N VAL A 308 -8.32 -28.50 13.21
CA VAL A 308 -9.03 -27.25 13.50
C VAL A 308 -8.24 -26.37 14.47
N ILE A 309 -7.70 -26.96 15.55
CA ILE A 309 -6.85 -26.23 16.52
C ILE A 309 -5.60 -25.67 15.83
N LYS A 310 -4.96 -26.42 14.94
CA LYS A 310 -3.79 -25.94 14.19
C LYS A 310 -4.13 -24.78 13.25
N ILE A 311 -5.31 -24.78 12.62
CA ILE A 311 -5.77 -23.63 11.81
C ILE A 311 -5.89 -22.38 12.69
N ILE A 312 -6.47 -22.52 13.89
CA ILE A 312 -6.57 -21.40 14.85
C ILE A 312 -5.18 -20.88 15.23
N TYR A 313 -4.22 -21.76 15.56
CA TYR A 313 -2.84 -21.36 15.83
C TYR A 313 -2.18 -20.69 14.63
N GLY A 314 -2.39 -21.21 13.41
CA GLY A 314 -1.88 -20.60 12.19
C GLY A 314 -2.38 -19.17 12.02
N ILE A 315 -3.69 -18.95 12.12
CA ILE A 315 -4.29 -17.62 12.03
C ILE A 315 -3.72 -16.70 13.10
N LEU A 316 -3.63 -17.16 14.35
CA LEU A 316 -3.11 -16.35 15.47
C LEU A 316 -1.64 -15.96 15.27
N ILE A 317 -0.79 -16.90 14.85
CA ILE A 317 0.62 -16.63 14.53
C ILE A 317 0.72 -15.67 13.34
N GLY A 318 -0.11 -15.85 12.31
CA GLY A 318 -0.16 -14.96 11.14
C GLY A 318 -0.54 -13.53 11.52
N VAL A 319 -1.54 -13.36 12.41
CA VAL A 319 -1.95 -12.04 12.92
C VAL A 319 -0.82 -11.40 13.73
N ILE A 320 -0.17 -12.14 14.63
CA ILE A 320 0.98 -11.64 15.40
C ILE A 320 2.11 -11.20 14.47
N PHE A 321 2.42 -12.00 13.45
CA PHE A 321 3.43 -11.66 12.45
C PHE A 321 3.10 -10.37 11.71
N HIS A 322 1.84 -10.21 11.27
CA HIS A 322 1.38 -8.98 10.61
C HIS A 322 1.51 -7.77 11.52
N PHE A 323 1.04 -7.88 12.75
CA PHE A 323 1.12 -6.83 13.74
C PHE A 323 2.56 -6.40 14.00
N LEU A 324 3.47 -7.36 14.19
CA LEU A 324 4.88 -7.08 14.37
C LEU A 324 5.51 -6.42 13.14
N SER A 325 5.17 -6.88 11.93
CA SER A 325 5.65 -6.30 10.68
C SER A 325 5.18 -4.85 10.50
N ASP A 326 3.94 -4.54 10.87
CA ASP A 326 3.40 -3.18 10.80
C ASP A 326 4.02 -2.26 11.85
N ILE A 327 4.30 -2.75 13.06
CA ILE A 327 5.06 -2.01 14.07
C ILE A 327 6.47 -1.69 13.56
N THR A 328 7.21 -2.67 13.05
CA THR A 328 8.57 -2.40 12.56
C THR A 328 8.56 -1.44 11.38
N LYS A 329 7.60 -1.58 10.45
CA LYS A 329 7.42 -0.68 9.31
C LYS A 329 7.10 0.75 9.74
N THR A 330 6.19 0.94 10.69
CA THR A 330 5.83 2.28 11.19
C THR A 330 6.99 2.97 11.90
N LEU A 331 7.81 2.23 12.66
CA LEU A 331 9.06 2.74 13.24
C LEU A 331 10.10 3.15 12.17
N GLY A 332 10.10 2.47 11.02
CA GLY A 332 10.89 2.90 9.85
C GLY A 332 10.37 4.20 9.24
N GLN A 333 9.04 4.34 9.14
CA GLN A 333 8.39 5.54 8.59
C GLN A 333 8.61 6.78 9.47
N SER A 334 8.63 6.62 10.80
CA SER A 334 8.97 7.71 11.74
C SER A 334 10.46 8.06 11.73
N GLY A 335 11.31 7.22 11.13
CA GLY A 335 12.76 7.37 11.14
C GLY A 335 13.43 6.93 12.44
N SER A 336 12.71 6.23 13.33
CA SER A 336 13.25 5.66 14.57
C SER A 336 14.11 4.41 14.31
N LEU A 337 13.83 3.69 13.22
CA LEU A 337 14.61 2.55 12.75
C LEU A 337 15.18 2.81 11.35
N ASN A 338 16.31 2.17 11.04
CA ASN A 338 16.82 2.12 9.68
C ASN A 338 15.79 1.43 8.76
N ILE A 339 15.61 1.97 7.55
CA ILE A 339 14.69 1.48 6.52
C ILE A 339 14.87 -0.03 6.28
N PHE A 340 16.11 -0.51 6.17
CA PHE A 340 16.37 -1.93 5.96
C PHE A 340 15.84 -2.78 7.12
N LEU A 341 16.21 -2.44 8.36
CA LEU A 341 15.78 -3.17 9.55
C LEU A 341 14.27 -3.11 9.75
N SER A 342 13.64 -1.98 9.46
CA SER A 342 12.19 -1.78 9.65
C SER A 342 11.33 -2.73 8.81
N VAL A 343 11.82 -3.14 7.63
CA VAL A 343 11.05 -3.93 6.67
C VAL A 343 11.52 -5.38 6.60
N TRP A 344 12.83 -5.61 6.62
CA TRP A 344 13.41 -6.91 6.30
C TRP A 344 13.58 -7.80 7.54
N SER A 345 13.71 -7.22 8.74
CA SER A 345 14.00 -8.00 9.97
C SER A 345 12.91 -9.02 10.27
N THR A 346 11.65 -8.58 10.37
CA THR A 346 10.50 -9.44 10.71
C THR A 346 10.35 -10.64 9.77
N PRO A 347 10.27 -10.47 8.44
CA PRO A 347 10.12 -11.60 7.54
C PRO A 347 11.39 -12.48 7.48
N ILE A 348 12.61 -11.93 7.60
CA ILE A 348 13.84 -12.74 7.64
C ILE A 348 13.90 -13.63 8.89
N ILE A 349 13.73 -13.03 10.08
CA ILE A 349 13.78 -13.76 11.35
C ILE A 349 12.72 -14.86 11.36
N PHE A 350 11.51 -14.55 10.91
CA PHE A 350 10.43 -15.50 10.91
C PHE A 350 10.67 -16.65 9.92
N ASN A 351 11.16 -16.37 8.70
CA ASN A 351 11.54 -17.44 7.77
C ASN A 351 12.67 -18.33 8.32
N LEU A 352 13.67 -17.75 8.99
CA LEU A 352 14.75 -18.55 9.61
C LEU A 352 14.21 -19.50 10.69
N LEU A 353 13.29 -19.03 11.54
CA LEU A 353 12.63 -19.87 12.53
C LEU A 353 11.79 -20.97 11.88
N LEU A 354 11.05 -20.66 10.82
CA LEU A 354 10.22 -21.63 10.09
C LEU A 354 11.08 -22.67 9.36
N ILE A 355 12.18 -22.27 8.74
CA ILE A 355 13.14 -23.16 8.10
C ILE A 355 13.76 -24.09 9.14
N SER A 356 14.20 -23.57 10.28
CA SER A 356 14.73 -24.37 11.40
C SER A 356 13.71 -25.40 11.88
N ALA A 357 12.45 -24.99 12.10
CA ALA A 357 11.38 -25.89 12.47
C ALA A 357 11.09 -26.95 11.38
N LEU A 358 11.19 -26.60 10.10
CA LEU A 358 11.01 -27.54 9.00
C LEU A 358 12.13 -28.59 8.93
N ILE A 359 13.38 -28.20 9.20
CA ILE A 359 14.52 -29.12 9.29
C ILE A 359 14.30 -30.13 10.42
N HIS A 360 13.92 -29.67 11.61
CA HIS A 360 13.60 -30.55 12.73
C HIS A 360 12.43 -31.52 12.46
N LEU A 361 11.51 -31.17 11.55
CA LEU A 361 10.43 -32.05 11.11
C LEU A 361 10.86 -33.10 10.09
N GLU A 362 11.99 -32.88 9.41
CA GLU A 362 12.53 -33.82 8.43
C GLU A 362 13.38 -34.90 9.11
N ASP A 363 14.17 -34.51 10.10
CA ASP A 363 15.05 -35.41 10.85
C ASP A 363 14.32 -36.30 11.88
N GLY A 364 13.06 -35.99 12.20
CA GLY A 364 12.23 -36.72 13.18
C GLY A 364 10.88 -37.18 12.64
#